data_AF-A0A847AT06-F1
#
_entry.id   AF-A0A847AT06-F1
#
_cell.length_a   1.000
_cell.length_b   1.000
_cell.length_c   1.000
_cell.angle_alpha   90.00
_cell.angle_beta   90.00
_cell.angle_gamma   90.00
#
_symmetry.space_group_name_H-M   'P 1'
#
loop_
_entity.id
_entity.type
_entity.pdbx_description
1 polymer ?
#
loop_
_entity_poly.entity_id
_entity_poly.type
_entity_poly.pdbx_seq_one_letter_code
_entity_poly.pdbx_strand_id
1 'polypeptide(L)'
;MSNTYDTYYAIKIKLTAKRGRIFKKIDWDKILDFTSVEQLTEYLKKSETFQDVLKDVKNDIHRGNLETILERYKILEIEQLLHYYSGAYKDFIKAFLTEADIRDISLILRKIARNEDLNNIEERFIHSEMFTNIPYN
;
A
#
# COMPACT_ATOMS: atom_id res chain seq x y z
N MET A 1 -20.57 22.30 8.52
CA MET A 1 -19.15 22.63 8.27
C MET A 1 -18.35 22.01 9.41
N SER A 2 -17.55 20.96 9.16
CA SER A 2 -16.59 20.54 10.20
C SER A 2 -15.53 21.63 10.31
N ASN A 3 -15.17 21.98 11.53
CA ASN A 3 -14.15 22.98 11.81
C ASN A 3 -12.80 22.48 11.24
N THR A 4 -12.20 23.22 10.32
CA THR A 4 -10.94 22.84 9.64
C THR A 4 -9.81 22.51 10.62
N TYR A 5 -9.81 23.15 11.80
CA TYR A 5 -8.87 22.88 12.88
C TYR A 5 -9.03 21.46 13.48
N ASP A 6 -10.27 21.03 13.72
CA ASP A 6 -10.56 19.71 14.31
C ASP A 6 -10.16 18.58 13.33
N THR A 7 -10.39 18.79 12.04
CA THR A 7 -9.96 17.87 10.97
C THR A 7 -8.43 17.73 10.93
N TYR A 8 -7.69 18.84 11.02
CA TYR A 8 -6.22 18.80 11.04
C TYR A 8 -5.65 18.03 12.23
N TYR A 9 -6.16 18.25 13.44
CA TYR A 9 -5.70 17.51 14.62
C TYR A 9 -6.05 16.02 14.53
N ALA A 10 -7.25 15.67 14.05
CA ALA A 10 -7.63 14.27 13.84
C ALA A 10 -6.69 13.56 12.86
N ILE A 11 -6.37 14.21 11.73
CA ILE A 11 -5.38 13.73 10.75
C ILE A 11 -4.01 13.56 11.40
N LYS A 12 -3.53 14.58 12.11
CA LYS A 12 -2.21 14.57 12.75
C LYS A 12 -2.08 13.44 13.76
N ILE A 13 -3.10 13.22 14.59
CA ILE A 13 -3.14 12.12 15.57
C ILE A 13 -3.10 10.77 14.84
N LYS A 14 -3.92 10.58 13.81
CA LYS A 14 -3.97 9.33 13.03
C LYS A 14 -2.63 9.03 12.34
N LEU A 15 -2.01 10.03 11.70
CA LEU A 15 -0.69 9.91 11.09
C LEU A 15 0.39 9.60 12.12
N THR A 16 0.36 10.24 13.28
CA THR A 16 1.34 10.01 14.36
C THR A 16 1.22 8.59 14.90
N ALA A 17 0.00 8.10 15.11
CA ALA A 17 -0.27 6.73 15.54
C ALA A 17 0.20 5.69 14.51
N LYS A 18 -0.15 5.88 13.22
CA LYS A 18 0.32 5.02 12.12
C LYS A 18 1.84 5.03 11.99
N ARG A 19 2.48 6.20 12.03
CA ARG A 19 3.95 6.35 12.03
C ARG A 19 4.59 5.63 13.21
N GLY A 20 3.99 5.72 14.41
CA GLY A 20 4.49 5.02 15.59
C GLY A 20 4.48 3.49 15.42
N ARG A 21 3.41 2.94 14.85
CA ARG A 21 3.31 1.48 14.62
C ARG A 21 4.30 0.98 13.58
N ILE A 22 4.52 1.72 12.49
CA ILE A 22 5.44 1.32 11.43
C ILE A 22 6.90 1.58 11.84
N PHE A 23 7.27 2.82 12.19
CA PHE A 23 8.68 3.20 12.28
C PHE A 23 9.33 2.94 13.64
N LYS A 24 8.55 2.86 14.73
CA LYS A 24 9.13 2.63 16.07
C LYS A 24 9.13 1.17 16.51
N LYS A 25 8.25 0.33 15.95
CA LYS A 25 8.15 -1.08 16.31
C LYS A 25 8.95 -1.99 15.38
N ILE A 26 9.37 -1.47 14.23
CA ILE A 26 10.29 -2.15 13.33
C ILE A 26 11.71 -1.85 13.78
N ASP A 27 12.48 -2.93 13.94
CA ASP A 27 13.90 -2.93 14.23
C ASP A 27 14.65 -2.91 12.89
N TRP A 28 15.04 -1.71 12.47
CA TRP A 28 15.70 -1.50 11.18
C TRP A 28 17.12 -2.09 11.16
N ASP A 29 17.84 -2.07 12.28
CA ASP A 29 19.17 -2.66 12.38
C ASP A 29 19.09 -4.17 12.16
N LYS A 30 18.10 -4.82 12.78
CA LYS A 30 17.83 -6.23 12.55
C LYS A 30 17.46 -6.54 11.10
N ILE A 31 16.69 -5.68 10.42
CA ILE A 31 16.34 -5.87 9.01
C ILE A 31 17.58 -5.79 8.11
N LEU A 32 18.52 -4.89 8.41
CA LEU A 32 19.76 -4.73 7.64
C LEU A 32 20.65 -5.98 7.69
N ASP A 33 20.56 -6.75 8.77
CA ASP A 33 21.30 -8.01 8.94
C ASP A 33 20.67 -9.20 8.20
N PHE A 34 19.45 -9.07 7.67
CA PHE A 34 18.79 -10.17 6.96
C PHE A 34 19.45 -10.46 5.61
N THR A 35 19.70 -11.74 5.36
CA THR A 35 20.35 -12.22 4.14
C THR A 35 19.37 -12.80 3.13
N SER A 36 18.09 -12.96 3.51
CA SER A 36 17.05 -13.51 2.64
C SER A 36 15.70 -12.82 2.79
N VAL A 37 14.89 -12.91 1.73
CA VAL A 37 13.49 -12.45 1.72
C VAL A 37 12.65 -13.25 2.72
N GLU A 38 13.00 -14.51 2.95
CA GLU A 38 12.31 -15.38 3.91
C GLU A 38 12.43 -14.85 5.34
N GLN A 39 13.64 -14.46 5.76
CA GLN A 39 13.88 -13.87 7.08
C GLN A 39 13.08 -12.58 7.27
N LEU A 40 13.07 -11.71 6.25
CA LEU A 40 12.26 -10.50 6.27
C LEU A 40 10.77 -10.81 6.38
N THR A 41 10.29 -11.76 5.58
CA THR A 41 8.86 -12.16 5.57
C THR A 41 8.44 -12.71 6.93
N GLU A 42 9.25 -13.60 7.51
CA GLU A 42 8.97 -14.16 8.84
C GLU A 42 8.96 -13.07 9.93
N TYR A 43 9.89 -12.12 9.84
CA TYR A 43 9.93 -10.98 10.76
C TYR A 43 8.67 -10.10 10.63
N LEU A 44 8.31 -9.71 9.40
CA LEU A 44 7.14 -8.86 9.16
C LEU A 44 5.83 -9.56 9.57
N LYS A 45 5.71 -10.88 9.39
CA LYS A 45 4.56 -11.67 9.86
C LYS A 45 4.37 -11.65 11.37
N LYS A 46 5.44 -11.45 12.14
CA LYS A 46 5.39 -11.30 13.61
C LYS A 46 5.13 -9.86 14.05
N SER A 47 5.13 -8.90 13.12
CA SER A 47 4.87 -7.50 13.43
C SER A 47 3.36 -7.23 13.52
N GLU A 48 2.94 -6.47 14.54
CA GLU A 48 1.54 -6.05 14.68
C GLU A 48 1.03 -5.29 13.45
N THR A 49 1.93 -4.62 12.72
CA THR A 49 1.60 -3.81 11.54
C THR A 49 1.24 -4.67 10.32
N PHE A 50 1.98 -5.75 10.06
CA PHE A 50 1.86 -6.51 8.81
C PHE A 50 1.32 -7.93 9.00
N GLN A 51 1.18 -8.40 10.24
CA GLN A 51 0.71 -9.76 10.54
C GLN A 51 -0.59 -10.12 9.80
N ASP A 52 -1.56 -9.20 9.73
CA ASP A 52 -2.86 -9.47 9.13
C ASP A 52 -2.78 -9.60 7.61
N VAL A 53 -1.94 -8.79 6.97
CA VAL A 53 -1.76 -8.76 5.51
C VAL A 53 -0.89 -9.92 5.04
N LEU A 54 0.01 -10.40 5.90
CA LEU A 54 0.97 -11.47 5.58
C LEU A 54 0.57 -12.85 6.16
N LYS A 55 -0.57 -12.97 6.84
CA LYS A 55 -0.96 -14.20 7.57
C LYS A 55 -0.94 -15.46 6.69
N ASP A 56 -1.45 -15.35 5.47
CA ASP A 56 -1.59 -16.46 4.52
C ASP A 56 -0.42 -16.55 3.52
N VAL A 57 0.58 -15.67 3.66
CA VAL A 57 1.73 -15.60 2.76
C VAL A 57 2.76 -16.66 3.17
N LYS A 58 3.21 -17.49 2.23
CA LYS A 58 4.31 -18.43 2.48
C LYS A 58 5.62 -17.67 2.68
N ASN A 59 6.52 -18.21 3.50
CA ASN A 59 7.76 -17.54 3.83
C ASN A 59 8.74 -17.51 2.64
N ASP A 60 8.67 -18.50 1.73
CA ASP A 60 9.46 -18.59 0.49
C ASP A 60 8.93 -17.69 -0.65
N ILE A 61 8.15 -16.67 -0.32
CA ILE A 61 7.62 -15.71 -1.28
C ILE A 61 8.73 -14.99 -2.05
N HIS A 62 8.57 -14.89 -3.37
CA HIS A 62 9.47 -14.12 -4.20
C HIS A 62 9.44 -12.62 -3.82
N ARG A 63 10.61 -11.96 -3.82
CA ARG A 63 10.77 -10.54 -3.48
C ARG A 63 9.71 -9.64 -4.09
N GLY A 64 9.52 -9.75 -5.40
CA GLY A 64 8.55 -8.92 -6.12
C GLY A 64 7.11 -9.12 -5.67
N ASN A 65 6.73 -10.32 -5.20
CA ASN A 65 5.38 -10.57 -4.70
C ASN A 65 5.21 -9.95 -3.30
N LEU A 66 6.22 -10.07 -2.43
CA LEU A 66 6.23 -9.38 -1.14
C LEU A 66 6.12 -7.87 -1.31
N GLU A 67 6.88 -7.29 -2.25
CA GLU A 67 6.81 -5.86 -2.57
C GLU A 67 5.42 -5.44 -3.04
N THR A 68 4.78 -6.20 -3.94
CA THR A 68 3.41 -5.91 -4.37
C THR A 68 2.43 -5.92 -3.19
N ILE A 69 2.55 -6.87 -2.25
CA ILE A 69 1.69 -6.92 -1.07
C ILE A 69 1.90 -5.69 -0.17
N LEU A 70 3.14 -5.28 0.06
CA LEU A 70 3.46 -4.09 0.85
C LEU A 70 2.99 -2.79 0.16
N GLU A 71 3.06 -2.73 -1.17
CA GLU A 71 2.53 -1.61 -1.96
C GLU A 71 1.00 -1.54 -1.88
N ARG A 72 0.30 -2.67 -1.96
CA ARG A 72 -1.16 -2.73 -1.74
C ARG A 72 -1.53 -2.25 -0.34
N TYR A 73 -0.77 -2.66 0.68
CA TYR A 73 -0.97 -2.15 2.04
C TYR A 73 -0.78 -0.63 2.13
N LYS A 74 0.22 -0.07 1.45
CA LYS A 74 0.39 1.40 1.36
C LYS A 74 -0.84 2.06 0.76
N ILE A 75 -1.42 1.50 -0.30
CA ILE A 75 -2.62 2.04 -0.95
C ILE A 75 -3.84 1.96 -0.03
N LEU A 76 -4.06 0.84 0.65
CA LEU A 76 -5.10 0.69 1.66
C LEU A 76 -4.98 1.73 2.79
N GLU A 77 -3.76 2.01 3.24
CA GLU A 77 -3.52 3.03 4.27
C GLU A 77 -3.86 4.45 3.77
N ILE A 78 -3.62 4.75 2.50
CA ILE A 78 -4.01 6.03 1.87
C ILE A 78 -5.53 6.14 1.75
N GLU A 79 -6.22 5.08 1.33
CA GLU A 79 -7.68 5.03 1.27
C GLU A 79 -8.31 5.31 2.64
N GLN A 80 -7.81 4.66 3.69
CA GLN A 80 -8.28 4.90 5.06
C GLN A 80 -8.06 6.34 5.52
N LEU A 81 -7.01 7.00 5.03
CA LEU A 81 -6.73 8.40 5.36
C LEU A 81 -7.66 9.37 4.62
N LEU A 82 -8.13 9.04 3.41
CA LEU A 82 -9.02 9.90 2.61
C LEU A 82 -10.30 10.30 3.33
N HIS A 83 -10.82 9.46 4.23
CA HIS A 83 -12.00 9.76 5.04
C HIS A 83 -11.82 10.99 5.95
N TYR A 84 -10.58 11.31 6.30
CA TYR A 84 -10.25 12.44 7.16
C TYR A 84 -9.96 13.73 6.40
N TYR A 85 -9.78 13.68 5.08
CA TYR A 85 -9.49 14.86 4.27
C TYR A 85 -10.75 15.38 3.55
N SER A 86 -10.76 16.69 3.29
CA SER A 86 -11.82 17.39 2.54
C SER A 86 -11.24 18.43 1.59
N GLY A 87 -11.98 18.77 0.54
CA GLY A 87 -11.59 19.78 -0.45
C GLY A 87 -10.23 19.48 -1.11
N ALA A 88 -9.45 20.52 -1.37
CA ALA A 88 -8.18 20.43 -2.10
C ALA A 88 -7.18 19.44 -1.49
N TYR A 89 -7.15 19.28 -0.16
CA TYR A 89 -6.28 18.27 0.47
C TYR A 89 -6.72 16.84 0.13
N LYS A 90 -8.02 16.57 0.06
CA LYS A 90 -8.52 15.25 -0.35
C LYS A 90 -8.11 14.95 -1.78
N ASP A 91 -8.24 15.93 -2.67
CA ASP A 91 -7.87 15.77 -4.08
C ASP A 91 -6.35 15.59 -4.25
N PHE A 92 -5.54 16.29 -3.46
CA PHE A 92 -4.10 16.05 -3.42
C PHE A 92 -3.76 14.62 -2.98
N ILE A 93 -4.40 14.10 -1.93
CA ILE A 93 -4.14 12.73 -1.46
C ILE A 93 -4.62 11.68 -2.49
N LYS A 94 -5.72 11.93 -3.21
CA LYS A 94 -6.17 11.07 -4.31
C LYS A 94 -5.14 10.94 -5.43
N ALA A 95 -4.29 11.95 -5.65
CA ALA A 95 -3.25 11.87 -6.68
C ALA A 95 -2.28 10.70 -6.46
N PHE A 96 -2.03 10.29 -5.20
CA PHE A 96 -1.22 9.11 -4.91
C PHE A 96 -1.91 7.79 -5.31
N LEU A 97 -3.25 7.76 -5.33
CA LEU A 97 -4.00 6.60 -5.84
C LEU A 97 -3.93 6.58 -7.37
N THR A 98 -4.07 7.73 -8.01
CA THR A 98 -3.89 7.87 -9.46
C THR A 98 -2.48 7.45 -9.91
N GLU A 99 -1.44 7.71 -9.10
CA GLU A 99 -0.09 7.22 -9.38
C GLU A 99 -0.03 5.68 -9.44
N ALA A 100 -0.77 5.00 -8.55
CA ALA A 100 -0.87 3.54 -8.57
C ALA A 100 -1.59 3.04 -9.84
N ASP A 101 -2.67 3.72 -10.25
CA ASP A 101 -3.38 3.40 -11.50
C ASP A 101 -2.46 3.53 -12.71
N ILE A 102 -1.67 4.62 -12.78
CA ILE A 102 -0.71 4.85 -13.86
C ILE A 102 0.35 3.75 -13.89
N ARG A 103 0.80 3.27 -12.72
CA ARG A 103 1.76 2.16 -12.64
C ARG A 103 1.19 0.87 -13.22
N ASP A 104 -0.06 0.56 -12.90
CA ASP A 104 -0.73 -0.65 -13.39
C ASP A 104 -0.95 -0.58 -14.91
N ILE A 105 -1.42 0.57 -15.40
CA ILE A 105 -1.54 0.84 -16.85
C ILE A 105 -0.17 0.71 -17.53
N SER A 106 0.87 1.28 -16.94
CA SER A 106 2.24 1.19 -17.49
C SER A 106 2.74 -0.24 -17.55
N LEU A 107 2.36 -1.10 -16.59
CA LEU A 107 2.70 -2.51 -16.60
C LEU A 107 2.00 -3.25 -17.75
N ILE A 108 0.70 -3.00 -17.95
CA ILE A 108 -0.08 -3.55 -19.07
C ILE A 108 0.57 -3.15 -20.40
N LEU A 109 0.79 -1.86 -20.60
CA LEU A 109 1.38 -1.32 -21.83
C LEU A 109 2.76 -1.92 -22.12
N ARG A 110 3.59 -2.09 -21.09
CA ARG A 110 4.92 -2.69 -21.22
C ARG A 110 4.85 -4.14 -21.69
N LYS A 111 3.94 -4.94 -21.13
CA LYS A 111 3.77 -6.34 -21.54
C LYS A 111 3.27 -6.44 -22.98
N ILE A 112 2.28 -5.62 -23.34
CA ILE A 112 1.78 -5.52 -24.73
C ILE A 112 2.92 -5.16 -25.69
N ALA A 113 3.70 -4.13 -25.37
CA ALA A 113 4.81 -3.68 -26.23
C ALA A 113 5.90 -4.74 -26.45
N ARG A 114 6.00 -5.73 -25.55
CA ARG A 114 6.98 -6.83 -25.62
C ARG A 114 6.38 -8.12 -26.17
N ASN A 115 5.11 -8.12 -26.58
CA ASN A 115 4.35 -9.34 -26.92
C ASN A 115 4.43 -10.40 -25.81
N GLU A 116 4.48 -9.97 -24.54
CA GLU A 116 4.41 -10.87 -23.38
C GLU A 116 2.95 -11.23 -23.07
N ASP A 117 2.75 -12.41 -22.50
CA ASP A 117 1.44 -12.85 -22.04
C ASP A 117 0.94 -11.98 -20.86
N LEU A 118 -0.35 -11.62 -20.92
CA LEU A 118 -1.05 -10.84 -19.90
C LEU A 118 -1.65 -11.70 -18.80
N ASN A 119 -1.58 -13.03 -18.90
CA ASN A 119 -2.05 -13.93 -17.85
C ASN A 119 -1.47 -13.57 -16.48
N ASN A 120 -2.34 -13.53 -15.46
CA ASN A 120 -2.04 -13.23 -14.07
C ASN A 120 -1.36 -11.86 -13.84
N ILE A 121 -1.48 -10.91 -14.76
CA ILE A 121 -0.90 -9.56 -14.60
C ILE A 121 -1.52 -8.81 -13.42
N GLU A 122 -2.77 -9.12 -13.10
CA GLU A 122 -3.53 -8.58 -11.98
C GLU A 122 -2.91 -8.91 -10.61
N GLU A 123 -2.13 -9.99 -10.51
CA GLU A 123 -1.37 -10.31 -9.30
C GLU A 123 -0.31 -9.25 -8.99
N ARG A 124 0.09 -8.44 -9.98
CA ARG A 124 1.05 -7.35 -9.84
C ARG A 124 0.42 -5.98 -9.63
N PHE A 125 -0.89 -5.87 -9.80
CA PHE A 125 -1.60 -4.60 -9.67
C PHE A 125 -1.61 -4.11 -8.24
N ILE A 126 -1.50 -2.80 -8.08
CA ILE A 126 -1.48 -2.14 -6.76
C ILE A 126 -2.53 -1.04 -6.63
N HIS A 127 -3.31 -0.76 -7.67
CA HIS A 127 -4.34 0.27 -7.65
C HIS A 127 -5.34 0.13 -6.49
N SER A 128 -6.05 1.23 -6.24
CA SER A 128 -7.06 1.33 -5.20
C SER A 128 -8.33 0.55 -5.55
N GLU A 129 -8.72 -0.42 -4.73
CA GLU A 129 -9.99 -1.16 -4.92
C GLU A 129 -11.21 -0.28 -4.65
N MET A 130 -11.07 0.81 -3.87
CA MET A 130 -12.16 1.73 -3.60
C MET A 130 -12.71 2.41 -4.87
N PHE A 131 -11.86 2.59 -5.90
CA PHE A 131 -12.18 3.34 -7.11
C PHE A 131 -12.26 2.46 -8.38
N THR A 132 -12.26 1.13 -8.25
CA THR A 132 -12.36 0.19 -9.40
C THR A 132 -13.78 -0.01 -9.90
N ASN A 133 -14.78 0.21 -9.05
CA ASN A 133 -16.18 0.09 -9.44
C ASN A 133 -16.62 1.39 -10.14
N ILE A 134 -16.42 1.44 -11.46
CA ILE A 134 -17.07 2.45 -12.30
C ILE A 134 -18.51 1.98 -12.51
N PRO A 135 -19.53 2.65 -11.96
CA PRO A 135 -20.91 2.37 -12.33
C PRO A 135 -21.09 2.84 -13.78
N TYR A 136 -21.08 1.88 -14.72
CA TYR A 136 -21.59 2.14 -16.06
C TYR A 136 -23.11 2.18 -15.97
N ASN A 137 -23.65 3.39 -15.93
CA ASN A 137 -25.08 3.67 -16.12
C ASN A 137 -25.32 4.03 -17.58
#